data_AF-A0A1F5H3E4-F1
#
_entry.id   AF-A0A1F5H3E4-F1
#
_cell.length_a   1.000
_cell.length_b   1.000
_cell.length_c   1.000
_cell.angle_alpha   90.00
_cell.angle_beta   90.00
_cell.angle_gamma   90.00
#
_symmetry.space_group_name_H-M   'P 1'
#
loop_
_entity.id
_entity.type
_entity.pdbx_description
1 polymer ?
#
loop_
_entity_poly.entity_id
_entity_poly.type
_entity_poly.pdbx_seq_one_letter_code
_entity_poly.pdbx_strand_id
1 'polypeptide(L)'
;MDQKWVLRFLILWIANSLLLVILSSIFAGDVVLGNINLPKPAASVLVGLILTLFVYAVPQVAKNMQIKLKDDNSTALAYFVVNAIGLWVLKRLADFTGIGISSILFVIICASIVSLVEVGVDKYTNIYLKKFQKS
;
A
#
# COMPACT_ATOMS: atom_id res chain seq x y z
N MET A 1 14.94 9.19 -15.00
CA MET A 1 13.79 8.48 -14.41
C MET A 1 12.63 8.61 -15.36
N ASP A 2 11.97 7.53 -15.76
CA ASP A 2 10.86 7.59 -16.73
C ASP A 2 9.65 8.30 -16.09
N GLN A 3 9.09 9.32 -16.75
CA GLN A 3 7.91 10.07 -16.29
C GLN A 3 6.73 9.15 -15.94
N LYS A 4 6.56 8.03 -16.64
CA LYS A 4 5.50 7.05 -16.39
C LYS A 4 5.69 6.34 -15.06
N TRP A 5 6.94 6.05 -14.71
CA TRP A 5 7.29 5.41 -13.45
C TRP A 5 6.94 6.32 -12.28
N VAL A 6 7.28 7.61 -12.37
CA VAL A 6 6.95 8.61 -11.34
C VAL A 6 5.44 8.77 -11.18
N LEU A 7 4.70 8.87 -12.29
CA LEU A 7 3.24 9.01 -12.24
C LEU A 7 2.56 7.80 -11.59
N ARG A 8 2.96 6.58 -11.95
CA ARG A 8 2.44 5.35 -11.30
C ARG A 8 2.72 5.34 -9.81
N PHE A 9 3.93 5.72 -9.41
CA PHE A 9 4.33 5.79 -8.02
C PHE A 9 3.46 6.79 -7.24
N LEU A 10 3.29 8.01 -7.77
CA LEU A 10 2.48 9.03 -7.15
C LEU A 10 1.00 8.63 -7.03
N ILE A 11 0.42 8.02 -8.07
CA ILE A 11 -0.98 7.55 -8.05
C ILE A 11 -1.18 6.49 -6.98
N LEU A 12 -0.28 5.49 -6.90
CA LEU A 12 -0.34 4.46 -5.86
C LEU A 12 -0.14 5.05 -4.46
N TRP A 13 0.79 6.00 -4.31
CA TRP A 13 1.04 6.65 -3.03
C TRP A 13 -0.17 7.44 -2.53
N ILE A 14 -0.80 8.21 -3.41
CA ILE A 14 -2.03 8.95 -3.09
C ILE A 14 -3.15 7.96 -2.76
N ALA A 15 -3.31 6.90 -3.55
CA ALA A 15 -4.33 5.87 -3.31
C ALA A 15 -4.15 5.21 -1.93
N ASN A 16 -2.92 4.82 -1.57
CA ASN A 16 -2.62 4.22 -0.26
C ASN A 16 -2.88 5.20 0.89
N SER A 17 -2.46 6.45 0.74
CA SER A 17 -2.67 7.49 1.78
C SER A 17 -4.15 7.75 2.02
N LEU A 18 -4.95 7.85 0.96
CA LEU A 18 -6.41 8.03 1.05
C LEU A 18 -7.08 6.79 1.64
N LEU A 19 -6.67 5.60 1.20
CA LEU A 19 -7.23 4.34 1.69
C LEU A 19 -7.01 4.17 3.19
N LEU A 20 -5.85 4.55 3.70
CA LEU A 20 -5.57 4.51 5.14
C LEU A 20 -6.50 5.44 5.93
N VAL A 21 -6.75 6.65 5.42
CA VAL A 21 -7.70 7.58 6.06
C VAL A 21 -9.10 6.95 6.09
N ILE A 22 -9.56 6.36 4.99
CA ILE A 22 -10.85 5.67 4.89
C ILE A 22 -10.91 4.50 5.88
N LEU A 23 -9.89 3.64 5.91
CA LEU A 23 -9.81 2.50 6.82
C LEU A 23 -9.86 2.95 8.29
N SER A 24 -9.13 4.00 8.65
CA SER A 24 -9.16 4.55 10.02
C SER A 24 -10.52 5.17 10.39
N SER A 25 -11.31 5.57 9.40
CA SER A 25 -12.63 6.17 9.62
C SER A 25 -13.70 5.09 9.78
N ILE A 26 -13.61 4.01 9.00
CA ILE A 26 -14.52 2.85 9.06
C ILE A 26 -14.22 2.00 10.30
N PHE A 27 -12.95 1.76 10.58
CA PHE A 27 -12.47 0.91 11.68
C PHE A 27 -11.88 1.74 12.82
N ALA A 28 -12.50 2.87 13.18
CA ALA A 28 -11.94 3.82 14.14
C ALA A 28 -11.61 3.23 15.53
N GLY A 29 -12.24 2.11 15.92
CA GLY A 29 -11.93 1.38 17.15
C GLY A 29 -10.69 0.47 17.06
N ASP A 30 -10.28 0.09 15.85
CA ASP A 30 -9.26 -0.95 15.62
C ASP A 30 -8.08 -0.47 14.80
N VAL A 31 -8.25 0.58 13.99
CA VAL A 31 -7.23 1.21 13.15
C VAL A 31 -7.20 2.69 13.47
N VAL A 32 -6.19 3.10 14.24
CA VAL A 32 -5.98 4.48 14.64
C VAL A 32 -4.85 5.06 13.81
N LEU A 33 -5.09 6.22 13.22
CA LEU A 33 -4.06 7.04 12.61
C LEU A 33 -3.78 8.26 13.48
N GLY A 34 -2.53 8.68 13.48
CA GLY A 34 -2.00 9.73 14.33
C GLY A 34 -1.66 9.26 15.75
N ASN A 35 -0.73 9.96 16.37
CA ASN A 35 -0.37 9.83 17.78
C ASN A 35 0.01 11.20 18.35
N ILE A 36 0.57 11.24 19.56
CA ILE A 36 0.97 12.50 20.21
C ILE A 36 2.06 13.27 19.43
N ASN A 37 2.90 12.55 18.68
CA ASN A 37 4.03 13.12 17.93
C ASN A 37 3.65 13.47 16.48
N LEU A 38 2.64 12.81 15.91
CA LEU A 38 2.34 12.86 14.48
C LEU A 38 0.83 12.98 14.23
N PRO A 39 0.36 14.05 13.54
CA PRO A 39 -1.06 14.23 13.27
C PRO A 39 -1.57 13.24 12.22
N LYS A 40 -2.88 12.95 12.28
CA LYS A 40 -3.59 12.00 11.39
C LYS A 40 -3.21 12.09 9.90
N PRO A 41 -3.25 13.28 9.25
CA PRO A 41 -2.93 13.38 7.82
C PRO A 41 -1.45 13.12 7.52
N ALA A 42 -0.53 13.50 8.43
CA ALA A 42 0.89 13.23 8.23
C ALA A 42 1.20 11.74 8.38
N ALA A 43 0.56 11.07 9.35
CA ALA A 43 0.67 9.63 9.54
C ALA A 43 0.16 8.86 8.31
N SER A 44 -0.99 9.23 7.75
CA SER A 44 -1.52 8.55 6.56
C SER A 44 -0.61 8.71 5.34
N VAL A 45 -0.04 9.90 5.13
CA VAL A 45 0.89 10.17 4.01
C VAL A 45 2.19 9.40 4.17
N LEU A 46 2.77 9.37 5.38
CA LEU A 46 4.00 8.64 5.67
C LEU A 46 3.82 7.13 5.55
N VAL A 47 2.78 6.57 6.18
CA VAL A 47 2.49 5.13 6.10
C VAL A 47 2.12 4.74 4.67
N GLY A 48 1.33 5.57 3.99
CA GLY A 48 1.00 5.39 2.58
C GLY A 48 2.24 5.31 1.70
N LEU A 49 3.24 6.17 1.96
CA LEU A 49 4.52 6.15 1.25
C LEU A 49 5.27 4.83 1.48
N ILE A 50 5.33 4.38 2.74
CA ILE A 50 6.03 3.14 3.09
C ILE A 50 5.38 1.93 2.40
N LEU A 51 4.05 1.86 2.39
CA LEU A 51 3.32 0.80 1.68
C LEU A 51 3.63 0.82 0.18
N THR A 52 3.62 2.00 -0.44
CA THR A 52 3.98 2.11 -1.87
C THR A 52 5.42 1.66 -2.14
N LEU A 53 6.37 2.01 -1.26
CA LEU A 53 7.75 1.54 -1.37
C LEU A 53 7.84 0.01 -1.26
N PHE A 54 7.06 -0.59 -0.37
CA PHE A 54 6.99 -2.04 -0.24
C PHE A 54 6.47 -2.71 -1.52
N VAL A 55 5.39 -2.20 -2.10
CA VAL A 55 4.86 -2.69 -3.38
C VAL A 55 5.89 -2.59 -4.51
N TYR A 56 6.58 -1.46 -4.61
CA TYR A 56 7.63 -1.28 -5.62
C TYR A 56 8.83 -2.22 -5.43
N ALA A 57 9.06 -2.71 -4.21
CA ALA A 57 10.08 -3.73 -3.95
C ALA A 57 9.64 -5.14 -4.38
N VAL A 58 8.34 -5.40 -4.52
CA VAL A 58 7.80 -6.74 -4.84
C VAL A 58 8.39 -7.35 -6.11
N PRO A 59 8.47 -6.66 -7.27
CA PRO A 59 9.05 -7.25 -8.47
C PRO A 59 10.52 -7.67 -8.29
N GLN A 60 11.29 -6.91 -7.51
CA GLN A 60 12.69 -7.23 -7.22
C GLN A 60 12.82 -8.44 -6.30
N VAL A 61 11.98 -8.51 -5.25
CA VAL A 61 11.92 -9.66 -4.35
C VAL A 61 11.48 -10.92 -5.09
N ALA A 62 10.43 -10.83 -5.91
CA ALA A 62 9.93 -11.94 -6.72
C ALA A 62 10.98 -12.45 -7.71
N LYS A 63 11.73 -11.54 -8.36
CA LYS A 63 12.84 -11.90 -9.25
C LYS A 63 13.94 -12.67 -8.50
N ASN A 64 14.33 -12.21 -7.31
CA ASN A 64 15.34 -12.88 -6.50
C ASN A 64 14.89 -14.26 -6.01
N MET A 65 13.59 -14.42 -5.73
CA MET A 65 12.98 -15.70 -5.35
C MET A 65 12.59 -16.59 -6.54
N GLN A 66 12.87 -16.17 -7.78
CA GLN A 66 12.49 -16.88 -9.02
C GLN A 66 10.97 -17.12 -9.16
N ILE A 67 10.14 -16.30 -8.51
CA ILE A 67 8.69 -16.39 -8.56
C ILE A 67 8.18 -15.65 -9.81
N LYS A 68 7.38 -16.34 -10.63
CA LYS A 68 6.77 -15.75 -11.84
C LYS A 68 5.45 -15.08 -11.50
N LEU A 69 5.44 -13.75 -11.45
CA LEU A 69 4.22 -12.93 -11.34
C LEU A 69 3.51 -12.83 -12.70
N LYS A 70 2.91 -13.93 -13.15
CA LYS A 70 2.24 -14.01 -14.47
C LYS A 70 0.76 -13.61 -14.43
N ASP A 71 0.09 -13.87 -13.33
CA ASP A 71 -1.35 -13.72 -13.19
C ASP A 71 -1.71 -12.66 -12.15
N ASP A 72 -2.82 -11.95 -12.35
CA ASP A 72 -3.34 -10.93 -11.42
C ASP A 72 -3.43 -11.46 -9.98
N ASN A 73 -3.81 -12.75 -9.82
CA ASN A 73 -3.93 -13.40 -8.52
C ASN A 73 -2.56 -13.60 -7.82
N SER A 74 -1.51 -13.89 -8.59
CA SER A 74 -0.15 -14.05 -8.04
C SER A 74 0.43 -12.69 -7.61
N THR A 75 0.16 -11.64 -8.37
CA THR A 75 0.54 -10.27 -8.02
C THR A 75 -0.19 -9.79 -6.77
N ALA A 76 -1.51 -10.05 -6.69
CA ALA A 76 -2.31 -9.73 -5.50
C ALA A 76 -1.79 -10.44 -4.24
N LEU A 77 -1.46 -11.73 -4.36
CA LEU A 77 -0.89 -12.50 -3.24
C LEU A 77 0.47 -11.93 -2.81
N ALA A 78 1.32 -11.55 -3.76
CA ALA A 78 2.63 -10.98 -3.46
C ALA A 78 2.52 -9.62 -2.75
N TYR A 79 1.62 -8.74 -3.23
CA TYR A 79 1.32 -7.47 -2.58
C TYR A 79 0.75 -7.71 -1.19
N PHE A 80 -0.16 -8.68 -1.04
CA PHE A 80 -0.73 -9.06 0.25
C PHE A 80 0.31 -9.47 1.28
N VAL A 81 1.21 -10.39 0.93
CA VAL A 81 2.26 -10.86 1.85
C VAL A 81 3.13 -9.69 2.31
N VAL A 82 3.54 -8.85 1.36
CA VAL A 82 4.44 -7.73 1.62
C VAL A 82 3.76 -6.63 2.44
N ASN A 83 2.50 -6.31 2.14
CA ASN A 83 1.70 -5.38 2.93
C ASN A 83 1.35 -5.91 4.31
N ALA A 84 1.08 -7.21 4.45
CA ALA A 84 0.79 -7.83 5.74
C ALA A 84 2.02 -7.76 6.65
N ILE A 85 3.21 -8.13 6.14
CA ILE A 85 4.47 -8.00 6.88
C ILE A 85 4.74 -6.52 7.16
N GLY A 86 4.58 -5.65 6.17
CA GLY A 86 4.80 -4.22 6.29
C GLY A 86 3.94 -3.58 7.38
N LEU A 87 2.62 -3.75 7.32
CA LEU A 87 1.68 -3.25 8.33
C LEU A 87 1.94 -3.88 9.71
N TRP A 88 2.32 -5.16 9.76
CA TRP A 88 2.67 -5.79 11.02
C TRP A 88 3.90 -5.15 11.68
N VAL A 89 4.93 -4.84 10.90
CA VAL A 89 6.12 -4.11 11.38
C VAL A 89 5.75 -2.68 11.76
N LEU A 90 4.97 -1.99 10.93
CA LEU A 90 4.58 -0.59 11.18
C LEU A 90 3.73 -0.43 12.43
N LYS A 91 2.84 -1.39 12.73
CA LYS A 91 2.08 -1.37 13.99
C LYS A 91 2.96 -1.52 15.22
N ARG A 92 4.11 -2.21 15.12
CA ARG A 92 5.08 -2.30 16.23
C ARG A 92 5.87 -1.00 16.41
N LEU A 93 5.90 -0.17 15.37
CA LEU A 93 6.53 1.14 15.36
C LEU A 93 5.49 2.27 15.48
N ALA A 94 4.33 1.99 16.07
CA ALA A 94 3.21 2.94 16.17
C ALA A 94 3.59 4.30 16.78
N ASP A 95 4.57 4.33 17.69
CA ASP A 95 5.08 5.55 18.31
C ASP A 95 5.76 6.49 17.29
N PHE A 96 6.36 5.93 16.23
CA PHE A 96 7.04 6.68 15.17
C PHE A 96 6.15 6.91 13.95
N THR A 97 5.40 5.90 13.54
CA THR A 97 4.62 5.90 12.29
C THR A 97 3.23 6.51 12.47
N GLY A 98 2.73 6.58 13.71
CA GLY A 98 1.39 7.04 14.01
C GLY A 98 0.29 6.09 13.55
N ILE A 99 0.58 4.81 13.28
CA ILE A 99 -0.45 3.80 12.98
C ILE A 99 -0.60 2.81 14.14
N GLY A 100 -1.75 2.83 14.78
CA GLY A 100 -2.17 1.84 15.77
C GLY A 100 -3.11 0.83 15.14
N ILE A 101 -2.80 -0.46 15.26
CA ILE A 101 -3.69 -1.55 14.84
C ILE A 101 -3.92 -2.48 16.02
N SER A 102 -5.18 -2.65 16.41
CA SER A 102 -5.59 -3.35 17.65
C SER A 102 -5.12 -4.81 17.71
N SER A 103 -5.19 -5.53 16.59
CA SER A 103 -4.91 -6.97 16.56
C SER A 103 -4.22 -7.41 15.27
N ILE A 104 -3.71 -8.64 15.26
CA ILE A 104 -3.15 -9.26 14.05
C ILE A 104 -4.23 -9.50 12.98
N LEU A 105 -5.48 -9.74 13.38
CA LEU A 105 -6.59 -9.94 12.46
C LEU A 105 -6.85 -8.67 11.64
N PHE A 106 -6.84 -7.49 12.27
CA PHE A 106 -6.99 -6.23 11.57
C PHE A 106 -5.81 -5.90 10.64
N VAL A 107 -4.59 -6.33 10.98
CA VAL A 107 -3.44 -6.23 10.05
C VAL A 107 -3.73 -7.00 8.77
N ILE A 108 -4.23 -8.23 8.89
CA ILE A 108 -4.57 -9.09 7.75
C ILE A 108 -5.71 -8.47 6.93
N ILE A 109 -6.77 -7.99 7.58
CA ILE A 109 -7.91 -7.33 6.91
C ILE A 109 -7.44 -6.09 6.14
N CYS A 110 -6.67 -5.20 6.79
CA CYS A 110 -6.13 -4.02 6.14
C CYS A 110 -5.20 -4.37 4.98
N ALA A 111 -4.30 -5.34 5.17
CA ALA A 111 -3.40 -5.80 4.11
C ALA A 111 -4.17 -6.35 2.90
N SER A 112 -5.23 -7.12 3.12
CA SER A 112 -6.10 -7.60 2.05
C SER A 112 -6.74 -6.45 1.27
N ILE A 113 -7.34 -5.49 1.97
CA ILE A 113 -8.01 -4.34 1.33
C ILE A 113 -7.00 -3.49 0.55
N VAL A 114 -5.87 -3.15 1.17
CA VAL A 114 -4.78 -2.38 0.54
C VAL A 114 -4.31 -3.07 -0.73
N SER A 115 -4.02 -4.37 -0.68
CA SER A 115 -3.48 -5.11 -1.82
C SER A 115 -4.47 -5.20 -2.97
N LEU A 116 -5.76 -5.37 -2.69
CA LEU A 116 -6.80 -5.36 -3.72
C LEU A 116 -6.89 -3.99 -4.42
N VAL A 117 -6.82 -2.91 -3.64
CA VAL A 117 -6.83 -1.55 -4.19
C VAL A 117 -5.58 -1.30 -5.03
N GLU A 118 -4.40 -1.71 -4.56
CA GLU A 118 -3.14 -1.53 -5.29
C GLU A 118 -3.13 -2.27 -6.63
N VAL A 119 -3.59 -3.53 -6.66
CA VAL A 119 -3.73 -4.29 -7.92
C VAL A 119 -4.72 -3.61 -8.85
N GLY A 120 -5.85 -3.13 -8.32
CA GLY A 120 -6.83 -2.37 -9.09
C GLY A 120 -6.21 -1.11 -9.70
N VAL A 121 -5.58 -0.28 -8.88
CA VAL A 121 -4.93 0.97 -9.27
C VAL A 121 -3.84 0.72 -10.31
N ASP A 122 -2.99 -0.30 -10.13
CA ASP A 122 -1.96 -0.66 -11.11
C ASP A 122 -2.56 -1.03 -12.46
N LYS A 123 -3.63 -1.83 -12.46
CA LYS A 123 -4.33 -2.27 -13.67
C LYS A 123 -4.94 -1.08 -14.42
N TYR A 124 -5.70 -0.22 -13.73
CA TYR A 124 -6.29 0.97 -14.33
C TYR A 124 -5.22 1.93 -14.84
N THR A 125 -4.20 2.23 -14.03
CA THR A 125 -3.13 3.14 -14.41
C THR A 125 -2.40 2.66 -15.66
N ASN A 126 -2.15 1.35 -15.79
CA ASN A 126 -1.53 0.77 -16.98
C ASN A 126 -2.41 0.92 -18.23
N ILE A 127 -3.74 0.76 -18.10
CA ILE A 127 -4.68 0.94 -19.22
C ILE A 127 -4.71 2.40 -19.67
N TYR A 128 -4.86 3.35 -18.75
CA TYR A 128 -4.95 4.78 -19.08
C TYR A 128 -3.64 5.30 -19.67
N LEU A 129 -2.49 4.98 -19.08
CA LEU A 129 -1.19 5.42 -19.60
C LEU A 129 -0.88 4.85 -20.99
N LYS A 130 -1.36 3.64 -21.32
CA LYS A 130 -1.26 3.09 -22.68
C LYS A 130 -2.15 3.84 -23.67
N LYS A 131 -3.32 4.33 -23.25
CA LYS A 131 -4.27 5.04 -24.10
C LYS A 131 -3.77 6.42 -24.53
N PHE A 132 -3.08 7.15 -23.64
CA PHE A 132 -2.49 8.47 -23.93
C PHE A 132 -1.29 8.44 -24.90
N GLN A 133 -0.78 7.26 -25.27
CA GLN A 133 0.30 7.12 -26.27
C GLN A 133 -0.19 6.78 -27.68
N LYS A 134 -1.49 6.53 -27.86
CA LYS A 134 -2.10 6.29 -29.18
C LYS A 134 -2.71 7.55 -29.81
N SER A 135 -2.52 8.70 -29.16
CA SER A 135 -2.87 10.03 -29.66
C SER A 135 -1.61 10.81 -29.96
#